data_AF-A0A921ZWL0-F1
#
_entry.id   AF-A0A921ZWL0-F1
#
_cell.length_a   1.000
_cell.length_b   1.000
_cell.length_c   1.000
_cell.angle_alpha   90.00
_cell.angle_beta   90.00
_cell.angle_gamma   90.00
#
_symmetry.space_group_name_H-M   'P 1'
#
loop_
_entity.id
_entity.type
_entity.pdbx_description
1 polymer ?
#
loop_
_entity_poly.entity_id
_entity_poly.type
_entity_poly.pdbx_seq_one_letter_code
_entity_poly.pdbx_strand_id
1 'polypeptide(L)' 'AHPKYEFEYSVEDSHTGDHKSQHESRDGDVVHGYYSLQQPDGSLRDVHYHGDDHSGFHAEVHYSTNHGQPEQHDKHFY' A
#
# COMPACT_ATOMS: atom_id res chain seq x y z
N ALA A 1 16.51 6.30 -21.41
CA ALA A 1 16.07 7.30 -20.40
C ALA A 1 15.99 6.59 -19.05
N HIS A 2 16.13 7.30 -17.92
CA HIS A 2 16.01 6.73 -16.58
C HIS A 2 14.71 7.23 -15.94
N PRO A 3 13.59 6.47 -16.04
CA PRO A 3 12.32 6.92 -15.50
C PRO A 3 12.41 7.01 -13.97
N LYS A 4 11.87 8.08 -13.40
CA LYS A 4 11.82 8.28 -11.95
C LYS A 4 10.54 8.99 -11.57
N TYR A 5 9.80 8.43 -10.63
CA TYR A 5 8.60 9.04 -10.07
C TYR A 5 8.34 8.56 -8.65
N GLU A 6 7.49 9.29 -7.96
CA GLU A 6 6.87 8.93 -6.71
C GLU A 6 5.44 9.45 -6.73
N PHE A 7 4.49 8.63 -6.31
CA PHE A 7 3.11 9.06 -6.15
C PHE A 7 2.46 8.39 -4.95
N GLU A 8 1.47 9.08 -4.40
CA GLU A 8 0.64 8.59 -3.30
C GLU A 8 -0.79 9.11 -3.43
N TYR A 9 -1.73 8.35 -2.89
CA TYR A 9 -3.09 8.81 -2.63
C TYR A 9 -3.70 8.06 -1.45
N SER A 10 -4.70 8.68 -0.83
CA SER A 10 -5.56 8.03 0.17
C SER A 10 -7.01 8.46 0.01
N VAL A 11 -7.91 7.59 0.45
CA VAL A 11 -9.34 7.86 0.58
C VAL A 11 -9.76 7.44 1.98
N GLU A 12 -10.42 8.38 2.67
CA GLU A 12 -11.05 8.16 3.96
C GLU A 12 -12.47 8.74 3.90
N ASP A 13 -13.42 7.89 3.51
CA ASP A 13 -14.82 8.28 3.39
C ASP A 13 -15.68 7.40 4.30
N SER A 14 -16.01 7.95 5.47
CA SER A 14 -16.87 7.28 6.45
C SER A 14 -18.32 7.12 6.00
N HIS A 15 -18.77 7.89 5.01
CA HIS A 15 -20.12 7.76 4.47
C HIS A 15 -20.26 6.54 3.57
N THR A 16 -19.25 6.29 2.72
CA THR A 16 -19.22 5.13 1.82
C THR A 16 -18.52 3.90 2.41
N GLY A 17 -17.73 4.08 3.47
CA GLY A 17 -16.86 3.06 4.06
C GLY A 17 -15.58 2.82 3.24
N ASP A 18 -15.23 3.75 2.35
CA ASP A 18 -14.03 3.65 1.52
C ASP A 18 -12.81 4.13 2.29
N HIS A 19 -12.02 3.16 2.78
CA HIS A 19 -10.76 3.39 3.46
C HIS A 19 -9.64 2.67 2.70
N LYS A 20 -8.79 3.44 2.02
CA LYS A 20 -7.66 2.91 1.25
C LYS A 20 -6.52 3.90 1.13
N SER A 21 -5.32 3.37 0.96
CA SER A 21 -4.12 4.14 0.65
C SER A 21 -3.25 3.41 -0.36
N GLN A 22 -2.47 4.15 -1.14
CA GLN A 22 -1.46 3.60 -2.03
C GLN A 22 -0.27 4.55 -2.12
N HIS A 23 0.93 3.97 -2.17
CA HIS A 23 2.18 4.65 -2.50
C HIS A 23 2.97 3.77 -3.48
N GLU A 24 3.61 4.41 -4.45
CA GLU A 24 4.55 3.75 -5.35
C GLU A 24 5.69 4.71 -5.71
N SER A 25 6.89 4.18 -5.75
CA SER A 25 8.08 4.84 -6.27
C SER A 25 8.72 3.98 -7.34
N ARG A 26 9.26 4.65 -8.35
CA ARG A 26 10.06 4.02 -9.40
C ARG A 26 11.39 4.73 -9.53
N ASP A 27 12.46 3.96 -9.61
CA ASP A 27 13.77 4.45 -9.98
C ASP A 27 14.40 3.52 -11.01
N GLY A 28 14.43 3.97 -12.27
CA GLY A 28 14.89 3.15 -13.39
C GLY A 28 13.96 1.96 -13.62
N ASP A 29 14.50 0.76 -13.48
CA ASP A 29 13.78 -0.50 -13.67
C ASP A 29 13.24 -1.08 -12.36
N VAL A 30 13.50 -0.42 -11.23
CA VAL A 30 13.04 -0.84 -9.91
C VAL A 30 11.77 -0.08 -9.52
N VAL A 31 10.72 -0.83 -9.16
CA VAL A 31 9.49 -0.32 -8.57
C VAL A 31 9.34 -0.87 -7.16
N HIS A 32 8.90 -0.01 -6.24
CA HIS A 32 8.46 -0.39 -4.90
C HIS A 32 7.14 0.31 -4.61
N GLY A 33 6.25 -0.36 -3.90
CA GLY A 33 5.06 0.29 -3.42
C GLY A 33 4.32 -0.54 -2.39
N TYR A 34 3.28 0.07 -1.86
CA TYR A 34 2.34 -0.59 -0.99
C TYR A 34 0.93 -0.04 -1.22
N TYR A 35 -0.07 -0.84 -0.88
CA TYR A 35 -1.43 -0.38 -0.74
C TYR A 35 -2.12 -1.02 0.45
N SER A 36 -3.08 -0.29 1.03
CA SER A 36 -3.97 -0.79 2.07
C SER A 36 -5.43 -0.60 1.63
N LEU A 37 -6.28 -1.59 1.92
CA LEU A 37 -7.71 -1.54 1.63
C LEU A 37 -8.50 -2.19 2.76
N GLN A 38 -9.42 -1.43 3.35
CA GLN A 38 -10.45 -2.01 4.21
C GLN A 38 -11.48 -2.74 3.32
N GLN A 39 -11.65 -4.03 3.57
CA GLN A 39 -12.57 -4.88 2.83
C GLN A 39 -13.99 -4.79 3.39
N PRO A 40 -15.02 -5.16 2.61
CA PRO A 40 -16.42 -5.12 3.07
C PRO A 40 -16.72 -5.98 4.30
N ASP A 41 -15.92 -7.01 4.56
CA ASP A 41 -16.01 -7.86 5.75
C ASP A 41 -15.31 -7.27 6.99
N GLY A 42 -14.76 -6.06 6.87
CA GLY A 42 -14.05 -5.34 7.93
C GLY A 42 -12.59 -5.78 8.12
N SER A 43 -12.08 -6.71 7.31
CA SER A 43 -10.65 -7.04 7.32
C SER A 43 -9.83 -5.99 6.57
N LEU A 44 -8.60 -5.75 7.01
CA LEU A 44 -7.64 -4.91 6.29
C LEU A 44 -6.76 -5.81 5.43
N ARG A 45 -6.61 -5.45 4.15
CA ARG A 45 -5.65 -6.05 3.25
C ARG A 45 -4.51 -5.07 3.02
N ASP A 46 -3.33 -5.43 3.49
CA ASP A 46 -2.09 -4.69 3.29
C ASP A 46 -1.20 -5.44 2.32
N VAL A 47 -0.73 -4.78 1.28
CA VAL A 47 0.13 -5.38 0.26
C VAL A 47 1.37 -4.55 0.09
N HIS A 48 2.53 -5.18 0.23
CA HIS A 48 3.82 -4.61 -0.09
C HIS A 48 4.35 -5.31 -1.35
N TYR A 49 4.76 -4.54 -2.34
CA TYR A 49 5.25 -5.08 -3.60
C TYR A 49 6.54 -4.41 -4.06
N HIS A 50 7.29 -5.17 -4.83
CA HIS A 50 8.44 -4.67 -5.58
C HIS A 50 8.54 -5.37 -6.93
N GLY A 51 9.23 -4.75 -7.86
CA GLY A 51 9.54 -5.38 -9.13
C GLY A 51 10.82 -4.83 -9.75
N ASP A 52 11.56 -5.72 -10.39
CA ASP A 52 12.75 -5.39 -11.18
C ASP A 52 12.86 -6.34 -12.40
N ASP A 53 13.81 -6.05 -13.28
CA ASP A 53 14.07 -6.79 -14.52
C ASP A 53 14.72 -8.17 -14.31
N HIS A 54 15.29 -8.44 -13.13
CA HIS A 54 15.96 -9.69 -12.80
C HIS A 54 15.02 -10.68 -12.10
N SER A 55 14.27 -10.23 -11.09
CA SER A 55 13.42 -11.03 -10.22
C SER A 55 11.94 -11.02 -10.63
N GLY A 56 11.54 -10.04 -11.45
CA GLY A 56 10.14 -9.84 -11.83
C GLY A 56 9.34 -9.20 -10.69
N PHE A 57 8.02 -9.37 -10.71
CA PHE A 57 7.12 -8.80 -9.70
C PHE A 57 6.97 -9.74 -8.49
N HIS A 58 7.10 -9.19 -7.29
CA HIS A 58 6.86 -9.88 -6.03
C HIS A 58 5.94 -9.05 -5.13
N ALA A 59 5.03 -9.73 -4.42
CA ALA A 59 4.11 -9.11 -3.48
C ALA A 59 3.91 -9.96 -2.23
N GLU A 60 3.93 -9.29 -1.08
CA GLU A 60 3.57 -9.84 0.22
C GLU A 60 2.21 -9.29 0.62
N VAL A 61 1.27 -10.18 0.93
CA VAL A 61 -0.12 -9.83 1.25
C VAL A 61 -0.42 -10.23 2.68
N HIS A 62 -0.83 -9.26 3.48
CA HIS A 62 -1.25 -9.44 4.86
C HIS A 62 -2.74 -9.13 4.99
N TYR A 63 -3.44 -10.00 5.71
CA TYR A 63 -4.83 -9.76 6.10
C TYR A 63 -4.90 -9.67 7.62
N SER A 64 -5.46 -8.58 8.14
CA SER A 64 -5.81 -8.47 9.56
C SER A 64 -7.33 -8.38 9.71
N THR A 65 -7.90 -9.23 10.57
CA THR A 65 -9.30 -9.10 10.96
C THR A 65 -9.36 -8.26 12.23
N ASN A 66 -10.39 -7.42 12.38
CA ASN A 66 -10.56 -6.52 13.53
C ASN A 66 -10.81 -7.23 14.89
N HIS A 67 -10.36 -8.48 15.06
CA HIS A 67 -10.28 -9.18 16.36
C HIS A 67 -8.95 -8.96 17.10
N GLY A 68 -8.19 -7.93 16.74
CA GLY A 68 -7.01 -7.52 17.49
C GLY A 68 -6.29 -6.41 16.75
N GLN A 69 -6.58 -5.16 17.13
CA GLN A 69 -5.71 -4.04 16.81
C GLN A 69 -4.26 -4.40 17.14
N PRO A 70 -3.33 -3.98 16.28
CA PRO A 70 -2.45 -2.94 16.76
C PRO A 70 -2.61 -1.70 15.90
N GLU A 71 -2.91 -0.58 16.56
CA GLU A 71 -2.59 0.74 16.05
C GLU A 71 -1.22 0.73 15.39
N GLN A 72 -1.13 1.12 14.11
CA GLN A 72 0.16 1.35 13.49
C GLN A 72 0.20 2.72 12.83
N HIS A 73 0.55 3.67 13.68
CA HIS A 73 1.54 4.72 13.44
C HIS A 73 1.37 5.55 12.17
N ASP A 74 0.72 6.71 12.37
CA ASP A 74 1.11 7.96 11.72
C ASP A 74 2.64 8.08 11.72
N LYS A 75 3.25 7.76 10.58
CA LYS A 75 4.58 8.25 10.26
C LYS A 75 4.43 9.36 9.23
N HIS A 76 3.90 10.48 9.71
CA HIS A 76 4.19 11.78 9.13
C HIS A 76 5.73 11.96 9.12
N PHE A 77 6.33 11.89 7.94
CA PHE A 77 7.66 12.45 7.71
C PHE A 77 7.46 13.80 7.00
N TYR A 78 7.80 14.88 7.71
CA TYR A 78 7.96 16.23 7.17
C TYR A 78 9.20 16.32 6.26
#